data_AF-A0A0P4UNX2-F1
#
_entry.id   AF-A0A0P4UNX2-F1
#
_cell.length_a   1.000
_cell.length_b   1.000
_cell.length_c   1.000
_cell.angle_alpha   90.00
_cell.angle_beta   90.00
_cell.angle_gamma   90.00
#
_symmetry.space_group_name_H-M   'P 1'
#
loop_
_entity.id
_entity.type
_entity.pdbx_description
1 polymer ?
#
loop_
_entity_poly.entity_id
_entity_poly.type
_entity_poly.pdbx_seq_one_letter_code
_entity_poly.pdbx_strand_id
1 'polypeptide(L)'
;MQSDIEAAQSRTEKAALLKKLTDFRSRNANRTGIIRLNGSDVTRLVELIGDRNPVLTSKLAGYSRPTNDITLLSNEIDCLLKIVQYS
;
A
#
# COMPACT_ATOMS: atom_id res chain seq x y z
N MET A 1 -12.98 4.13 -25.35
CA MET A 1 -12.68 5.46 -24.78
C MET A 1 -12.83 5.51 -23.26
N GLN A 2 -13.90 4.99 -22.64
CA GLN A 2 -13.99 4.93 -21.16
C GLN A 2 -12.98 3.96 -20.51
N SER A 3 -12.73 2.80 -21.13
CA SER A 3 -11.85 1.75 -20.58
C SER A 3 -10.36 2.13 -20.55
N ASP A 4 -9.92 3.05 -21.41
CA ASP A 4 -8.51 3.47 -21.49
C ASP A 4 -8.13 4.45 -20.37
N ILE A 5 -9.10 5.26 -19.92
CA ILE A 5 -8.91 6.25 -18.85
C ILE A 5 -8.78 5.54 -17.49
N GLU A 6 -9.63 4.56 -17.23
CA GLU A 6 -9.60 3.78 -15.98
C GLU A 6 -8.31 2.96 -15.86
N ALA A 7 -7.85 2.34 -16.95
CA ALA A 7 -6.59 1.61 -16.97
C ALA A 7 -5.37 2.52 -16.75
N ALA A 8 -5.38 3.74 -17.30
CA ALA A 8 -4.32 4.73 -17.10
C ALA A 8 -4.30 5.28 -15.67
N GLN A 9 -5.48 5.54 -15.08
CA GLN A 9 -5.61 5.98 -13.69
C GLN A 9 -5.13 4.90 -12.72
N SER A 10 -5.54 3.64 -12.91
CA SER A 10 -5.10 2.52 -12.07
C SER A 10 -3.58 2.32 -12.08
N ARG A 11 -2.92 2.50 -13.25
CA ARG A 11 -1.45 2.47 -13.37
C ARG A 11 -0.79 3.62 -12.60
N THR A 12 -1.38 4.81 -12.67
CA THR A 12 -0.87 6.01 -11.98
C THR A 12 -0.97 5.87 -10.47
N GLU A 13 -2.10 5.36 -9.97
CA GLU A 13 -2.34 5.11 -8.55
C GLU A 13 -1.38 4.04 -7.98
N LYS A 14 -1.19 2.94 -8.72
CA LYS A 14 -0.22 1.90 -8.36
C LYS A 14 1.20 2.47 -8.28
N ALA A 15 1.62 3.27 -9.26
CA ALA A 15 2.95 3.88 -9.27
C ALA A 15 3.15 4.86 -8.11
N ALA A 16 2.11 5.65 -7.79
CA ALA A 16 2.13 6.57 -6.65
C ALA A 16 2.26 5.80 -5.31
N LEU A 17 1.50 4.72 -5.15
CA LEU A 17 1.57 3.85 -3.97
C LEU A 17 2.94 3.19 -3.82
N LEU A 18 3.49 2.63 -4.90
CA LEU A 18 4.82 2.04 -4.91
C LEU A 18 5.89 3.05 -4.52
N LYS A 19 5.81 4.27 -5.06
CA LYS A 19 6.73 5.35 -4.71
C LYS A 19 6.65 5.71 -3.22
N LYS A 20 5.44 5.87 -2.66
CA LYS A 20 5.25 6.17 -1.23
C LYS A 20 5.90 5.10 -0.35
N LEU A 21 5.66 3.82 -0.65
CA LEU A 21 6.23 2.70 0.11
C LEU A 21 7.76 2.64 -0.02
N THR A 22 8.29 2.91 -1.21
CA THR A 22 9.74 2.90 -1.48
C THR A 22 10.43 4.05 -0.75
N ASP A 23 9.86 5.26 -0.83
CA ASP A 23 10.34 6.44 -0.12
C ASP A 23 10.32 6.21 1.39
N PHE A 24 9.24 5.61 1.92
CA PHE A 24 9.12 5.26 3.32
C PHE A 24 10.17 4.23 3.75
N ARG A 25 10.38 3.17 2.96
CA ARG A 25 11.38 2.13 3.22
C ARG A 25 12.80 2.68 3.24
N SER A 26 13.10 3.60 2.32
CA SER A 26 14.41 4.27 2.25
C SER A 26 14.66 5.15 3.47
N ARG A 27 13.62 5.85 3.97
CA ARG A 27 13.74 6.73 5.16
C ARG A 27 13.80 5.94 6.47
N ASN A 28 13.13 4.79 6.55
CA ASN A 28 13.02 3.97 7.76
C ASN A 28 13.77 2.64 7.58
N ALA A 29 14.98 2.69 7.03
CA ALA A 29 15.75 1.49 6.72
C ALA A 29 15.87 0.56 7.94
N ASN A 30 15.20 -0.60 7.88
CA ASN A 30 15.15 -1.65 8.90
C ASN A 30 14.53 -1.22 10.23
N ARG A 31 13.65 -0.20 10.19
CA ARG A 31 12.96 0.32 11.37
C ARG A 31 11.45 0.28 11.18
N THR A 32 10.75 0.09 12.29
CA THR A 32 9.31 0.39 12.37
C THR A 32 9.10 1.89 12.21
N GLY A 33 8.04 2.28 11.51
CA GLY A 33 7.65 3.68 11.43
C GLY A 33 6.17 3.83 11.11
N ILE A 34 5.73 5.09 11.07
CA ILE A 34 4.35 5.45 10.76
C ILE A 34 4.29 5.99 9.34
N ILE A 35 3.59 5.27 8.46
CA ILE A 35 3.27 5.77 7.11
C ILE A 35 1.87 6.35 7.11
N ARG A 36 1.70 7.47 6.41
CA ARG A 36 0.38 8.05 6.15
C ARG A 36 -0.14 7.56 4.81
N LEU A 37 -1.24 6.81 4.83
CA LEU A 37 -1.93 6.31 3.64
C LEU A 37 -3.36 6.84 3.63
N ASN A 38 -3.87 7.20 2.45
CA ASN A 38 -5.26 7.59 2.31
C ASN A 38 -6.16 6.34 2.19
N GLY A 39 -7.48 6.51 2.26
CA GLY A 39 -8.43 5.39 2.16
C GLY A 39 -8.24 4.57 0.88
N SER A 40 -7.99 5.22 -0.26
CA SER A 40 -7.76 4.54 -1.55
C SER A 40 -6.47 3.71 -1.56
N ASP A 41 -5.38 4.24 -1.00
CA ASP A 41 -4.11 3.51 -0.84
C ASP A 41 -4.35 2.24 0.00
N VAL A 42 -5.09 2.36 1.11
CA VAL A 42 -5.39 1.24 2.01
C VAL A 42 -6.25 0.19 1.32
N THR A 43 -7.37 0.57 0.69
CA THR A 43 -8.23 -0.34 -0.06
C THR A 43 -7.43 -1.08 -1.13
N ARG A 44 -6.58 -0.37 -1.87
CA ARG A 44 -5.75 -0.98 -2.90
C ARG A 44 -4.76 -1.98 -2.33
N LEU A 45 -4.12 -1.68 -1.20
CA LEU A 45 -3.25 -2.64 -0.53
C LEU A 45 -4.01 -3.88 -0.07
N VAL A 46 -5.19 -3.71 0.54
CA VAL A 46 -6.05 -4.82 0.97
C VAL A 46 -6.42 -5.73 -0.21
N GLU A 47 -6.81 -5.16 -1.35
CA GLU A 47 -7.11 -5.90 -2.58
C GLU A 47 -5.88 -6.66 -3.12
N LEU A 48 -4.72 -6.01 -3.16
CA LEU A 48 -3.49 -6.59 -3.70
C LEU A 48 -2.89 -7.68 -2.80
N ILE A 49 -3.04 -7.54 -1.48
CA ILE A 49 -2.59 -8.55 -0.52
C ILE A 49 -3.55 -9.73 -0.52
N GLY A 50 -4.86 -9.46 -0.44
CA GLY A 50 -5.91 -10.47 -0.35
C GLY A 50 -5.58 -11.54 0.70
N ASP A 51 -5.63 -12.80 0.27
CA ASP A 51 -5.37 -13.96 1.13
C ASP A 51 -3.89 -14.33 1.26
N ARG A 52 -2.98 -13.63 0.55
CA ARG A 52 -1.53 -13.92 0.61
C ARG A 52 -0.93 -13.56 1.96
N ASN A 53 -1.53 -12.61 2.67
CA ASN A 53 -1.14 -12.25 4.03
C ASN A 53 -2.36 -11.76 4.83
N PRO A 54 -3.18 -12.69 5.37
CA PRO A 54 -4.45 -12.35 6.02
C PRO A 54 -4.24 -11.46 7.27
N VAL A 55 -3.10 -11.58 7.94
CA VAL A 55 -2.74 -10.74 9.09
C VAL A 55 -2.60 -9.28 8.66
N LEU A 56 -1.86 -9.03 7.58
CA LEU A 56 -1.65 -7.68 7.07
C LEU A 56 -2.92 -7.10 6.44
N THR A 57 -3.70 -7.92 5.76
CA THR A 57 -5.03 -7.57 5.22
C THR A 57 -5.98 -7.14 6.33
N SER A 58 -6.10 -7.93 7.40
CA SER A 58 -6.96 -7.60 8.55
C SER A 58 -6.51 -6.33 9.25
N LYS A 59 -5.19 -6.17 9.44
CA LYS A 59 -4.60 -4.95 10.01
C LYS A 59 -4.95 -3.73 9.16
N LEU A 60 -4.77 -3.79 7.84
CA LEU A 60 -5.05 -2.68 6.93
C LEU A 60 -6.56 -2.40 6.81
N ALA A 61 -7.42 -3.42 6.83
CA ALA A 61 -8.87 -3.26 6.77
C ALA A 61 -9.44 -2.43 7.95
N GLY A 62 -8.75 -2.37 9.09
CA GLY A 62 -9.10 -1.50 10.22
C GLY A 62 -8.94 0.00 9.96
N TYR A 63 -8.30 0.38 8.84
CA TYR A 63 -7.96 1.76 8.50
C TYR A 63 -8.88 2.30 7.39
N SER A 64 -10.13 2.58 7.74
CA SER A 64 -11.18 3.06 6.82
C SER A 64 -11.31 4.58 6.74
N ARG A 65 -10.47 5.35 7.44
CA ARG A 65 -10.56 6.82 7.46
C ARG A 65 -9.99 7.43 6.16
N PRO A 66 -10.34 8.68 5.82
CA PRO A 66 -9.77 9.38 4.65
C PRO A 66 -8.24 9.46 4.68
N THR A 67 -7.67 9.55 5.88
CA THR A 67 -6.23 9.55 6.14
C THR A 67 -5.96 8.64 7.33
N ASN A 68 -5.03 7.70 7.18
CA ASN A 68 -4.65 6.75 8.21
C ASN A 68 -3.15 6.80 8.44
N ASP A 69 -2.78 6.95 9.71
CA ASP A 69 -1.42 6.80 10.18
C ASP A 69 -1.24 5.34 10.62
N ILE A 70 -0.49 4.58 9.82
CA ILE A 70 -0.36 3.13 9.96
C ILE A 70 1.06 2.81 10.39
N THR A 71 1.18 2.16 11.55
CA THR A 71 2.47 1.66 12.03
C THR A 71 2.81 0.38 11.28
N LEU A 72 3.86 0.43 10.47
CA LEU A 72 4.35 -0.73 9.74
C LEU A 72 5.75 -1.10 10.20
N LEU A 73 5.92 -2.40 10.45
CA LEU A 73 7.21 -3.02 10.70
C LEU A 73 8.02 -3.10 9.40
N SER A 74 9.35 -3.18 9.50
CA SER A 74 10.21 -3.24 8.33
C SER A 74 9.87 -4.40 7.39
N ASN A 75 9.56 -5.58 7.94
CA ASN A 75 9.17 -6.76 7.17
C ASN A 75 7.78 -6.63 6.52
N GLU A 76 6.84 -5.91 7.16
CA GLU A 76 5.54 -5.59 6.58
C GLU A 76 5.71 -4.68 5.37
N ILE A 77 6.56 -3.65 5.45
CA ILE A 77 6.89 -2.79 4.30
C ILE A 77 7.52 -3.58 3.16
N ASP A 78 8.49 -4.46 3.45
CA ASP A 78 9.13 -5.29 2.43
C ASP A 78 8.11 -6.23 1.74
N CYS A 79 7.13 -6.73 2.51
CA CYS A 79 6.03 -7.53 1.97
C CYS A 79 5.12 -6.69 1.05
N LEU A 80 4.70 -5.50 1.49
CA LEU A 80 3.88 -4.60 0.69
C LEU A 80 4.58 -4.17 -0.61
N LEU A 81 5.87 -3.84 -0.53
CA LEU A 81 6.67 -3.47 -1.69
C LEU A 81 6.69 -4.58 -2.74
N LYS A 82 6.98 -5.83 -2.33
CA LYS A 82 6.94 -6.97 -3.23
C LYS A 82 5.56 -7.13 -3.86
N ILE A 83 4.50 -7.08 -3.06
CA ILE A 83 3.13 -7.25 -3.55
C ILE A 83 2.78 -6.18 -4.57
N VAL A 84 3.01 -4.90 -4.28
CA VAL A 84 2.69 -3.78 -5.19
C VAL A 84 3.59 -3.80 -6.43
N GLN A 85 4.84 -4.24 -6.32
CA GLN A 85 5.75 -4.30 -7.47
C GLN A 85 5.39 -5.42 -8.46
N TYR A 86 4.95 -6.58 -7.97
CA TYR A 86 4.72 -7.80 -8.77
C TYR A 86 3.24 -8.13 -9.06
N SER A 87 2.30 -7.30 -8.58
CA SER A 87 0.88 -7.33 -9.00
C SER A 87 0.66 -6.59 -10.31
#